data_AF-A0A1G8T7I4-F1
#
_entry.id   AF-A0A1G8T7I4-F1
#
_cell.length_a   1.000
_cell.length_b   1.000
_cell.length_c   1.000
_cell.angle_alpha   90.00
_cell.angle_beta   90.00
_cell.angle_gamma   90.00
#
_symmetry.space_group_name_H-M   'P 1'
#
loop_
_entity.id
_entity.type
_entity.pdbx_description
1 polymer ?
#
loop_
_entity_poly.entity_id
_entity_poly.type
_entity_poly.pdbx_seq_one_letter_code
_entity_poly.pdbx_strand_id
1 'polypeptide(L)'
;MHIASACASDSKHFGSWDQNLLSEWHPRYKRQGVMIHWHTDRKSACIYSQLKSCLSSEVAAMMEGVLRHCTDIEVDRNYVDTHG
;
A
#
# COMPACT_ATOMS: atom_id res chain seq x y z
N MET A 1 -15.32 -6.96 23.78
CA MET A 1 -14.36 -7.97 23.31
C MET A 1 -13.45 -7.25 22.33
N HIS A 2 -12.25 -6.81 22.77
CA HIS A 2 -11.29 -6.22 21.83
C HIS A 2 -10.77 -7.35 20.94
N ILE A 3 -11.15 -7.30 19.66
CA ILE A 3 -10.53 -8.13 18.64
C ILE A 3 -9.27 -7.38 18.27
N ALA A 4 -8.10 -7.85 18.72
CA ALA A 4 -6.83 -7.33 18.23
C ALA A 4 -6.74 -7.62 16.73
N SER A 5 -6.92 -6.59 15.89
CA SER A 5 -6.88 -6.74 14.44
C SER A 5 -5.46 -6.52 13.94
N ALA A 6 -4.95 -7.50 13.18
CA ALA A 6 -3.63 -7.45 12.59
C ALA A 6 -3.76 -7.19 11.08
N CYS A 7 -3.13 -6.14 10.60
CA CYS A 7 -3.09 -5.74 9.20
C CYS A 7 -1.77 -6.16 8.55
N ALA A 8 -1.80 -6.43 7.24
CA ALA A 8 -0.61 -6.58 6.42
C ALA A 8 -0.67 -5.57 5.28
N SER A 9 0.46 -4.90 5.02
CA SER A 9 0.59 -3.89 3.97
C SER A 9 1.74 -4.20 3.02
N ASP A 10 1.54 -3.93 1.73
CA ASP A 10 2.50 -4.22 0.66
C ASP A 10 2.40 -3.14 -0.43
N SER A 11 3.36 -3.10 -1.35
CA SER A 11 3.25 -2.29 -2.56
C SER A 11 3.65 -3.05 -3.83
N LYS A 12 3.04 -2.69 -4.96
CA LYS A 12 3.36 -3.32 -6.24
C LYS A 12 3.22 -2.37 -7.40
N HIS A 13 4.13 -2.55 -8.32
CA HIS A 13 4.15 -1.83 -9.57
C HIS A 13 3.24 -2.52 -10.60
N PHE A 14 2.27 -1.80 -11.14
CA PHE A 14 1.34 -2.26 -12.17
C PHE A 14 1.57 -1.50 -13.47
N GLY A 15 1.41 -2.19 -14.60
CA GLY A 15 1.37 -1.52 -15.90
C GLY A 15 0.16 -0.58 -15.97
N SER A 16 0.36 0.59 -16.54
CA SER A 16 -0.68 1.60 -16.77
C SER A 16 -0.97 1.74 -18.26
N TRP A 17 -2.11 2.33 -18.60
CA TRP A 17 -2.36 2.79 -19.97
C TRP A 17 -1.40 3.93 -20.36
N ASP A 18 -1.17 4.09 -21.66
CA ASP A 18 -0.35 5.19 -22.21
C ASP A 18 -0.96 6.56 -21.83
N GLN A 19 -0.13 7.58 -21.61
CA GLN A 19 -0.53 8.93 -21.15
C GLN A 19 -1.05 9.05 -19.70
N ASN A 20 -0.83 8.05 -18.85
CA ASN A 20 -1.04 8.25 -17.41
C ASN A 20 0.08 9.14 -16.82
N LEU A 21 -0.30 10.33 -16.33
CA LEU A 21 0.62 11.32 -15.74
C LEU A 21 1.31 10.84 -14.45
N LEU A 22 0.77 9.81 -13.81
CA LEU A 22 1.30 9.22 -12.57
C LEU A 22 2.19 8.01 -12.84
N SER A 23 2.46 7.69 -14.11
CA SER A 23 3.31 6.56 -14.47
C SER A 23 4.79 6.93 -14.34
N GLU A 24 5.50 6.11 -13.58
CA GLU A 24 6.91 6.27 -13.28
C GLU A 24 7.70 5.04 -13.75
N TRP A 25 9.00 5.22 -13.98
CA TRP A 25 9.91 4.11 -14.25
C TRP A 25 10.32 3.45 -12.94
N HIS A 26 10.13 2.12 -12.85
CA HIS A 26 10.56 1.36 -11.69
C HIS A 26 11.96 0.72 -11.91
N PRO A 27 13.00 1.07 -11.12
CA PRO A 27 14.36 0.55 -11.35
C PRO A 27 14.50 -0.97 -11.23
N ARG A 28 13.86 -1.60 -10.21
CA ARG A 28 13.89 -3.06 -10.00
C ARG A 28 13.16 -3.84 -11.11
N TYR A 29 11.96 -3.41 -11.47
CA TYR A 29 11.11 -4.12 -12.43
C TYR A 29 11.32 -3.70 -13.89
N LYS A 30 12.10 -2.64 -14.14
CA LYS A 30 12.48 -2.15 -15.48
C LYS A 30 11.29 -1.93 -16.42
N ARG A 31 10.23 -1.31 -15.91
CA ARG A 31 9.01 -1.01 -16.66
C ARG A 31 8.39 0.30 -16.17
N GLN A 32 7.60 0.93 -17.03
CA GLN A 32 6.75 2.07 -16.67
C GLN A 32 5.40 1.60 -16.13
N GLY A 33 4.85 2.37 -15.20
CA GLY A 33 3.56 2.10 -14.61
C GLY A 33 3.37 2.82 -13.29
N VAL A 34 2.36 2.41 -12.55
CA VAL A 34 2.03 3.03 -11.27
C VAL A 34 2.40 2.11 -10.12
N MET A 35 2.89 2.67 -9.02
CA MET A 35 3.07 1.94 -7.77
C MET A 35 1.85 2.15 -6.89
N ILE A 36 1.22 1.07 -6.47
CA ILE A 36 0.08 1.09 -5.55
C ILE A 36 0.55 0.48 -4.23
N HIS A 37 0.29 1.16 -3.12
CA HIS A 37 0.41 0.64 -1.76
C HIS A 37 -0.97 0.25 -1.25
N TRP A 38 -1.07 -0.83 -0.48
CA TRP A 38 -2.33 -1.26 0.10
C TRP A 38 -2.16 -1.97 1.44
N HIS A 39 -3.27 -2.02 2.18
CA HIS A 39 -3.43 -2.64 3.48
C HIS A 39 -4.57 -3.66 3.45
N THR A 40 -4.38 -4.83 4.03
CA THR A 40 -5.39 -5.90 4.11
C THR A 40 -5.51 -6.41 5.54
N ASP A 41 -6.74 -6.73 5.95
CA ASP A 41 -7.02 -7.41 7.23
C ASP A 41 -7.44 -8.86 6.95
N ARG A 42 -7.30 -9.72 7.97
CA ARG A 42 -7.50 -11.18 7.88
C ARG A 42 -8.83 -11.62 7.29
N LYS A 43 -9.87 -10.77 7.34
CA LYS A 43 -11.22 -11.07 6.82
C LYS A 43 -11.77 -10.00 5.86
N SER A 44 -10.96 -9.03 5.44
CA SER A 44 -11.42 -7.91 4.62
C SER A 44 -10.72 -7.85 3.27
N ALA A 45 -11.45 -7.37 2.26
CA ALA A 45 -10.84 -6.76 1.08
C ALA A 45 -10.00 -5.55 1.52
N CYS A 46 -9.08 -5.10 0.66
CA CYS A 46 -8.19 -3.95 0.88
C CYS A 46 -8.87 -2.84 1.72
N ILE A 47 -8.32 -2.55 2.90
CA ILE A 47 -8.86 -1.57 3.86
C ILE A 47 -8.53 -0.16 3.38
N TYR A 48 -7.33 0.01 2.82
CA TYR A 48 -6.85 1.27 2.29
C TYR A 48 -5.83 1.01 1.20
N SER A 49 -5.90 1.78 0.11
CA SER A 49 -4.89 1.77 -0.93
C SER A 49 -4.63 3.17 -1.45
N GLN A 50 -3.38 3.46 -1.79
CA GLN A 50 -2.99 4.72 -2.40
C GLN A 50 -1.92 4.52 -3.47
N LEU A 51 -1.91 5.43 -4.44
CA LEU A 51 -0.78 5.56 -5.35
C LEU A 51 0.42 6.14 -4.59
N LYS A 52 1.61 5.64 -4.90
CA LYS A 52 2.88 6.15 -4.37
C LYS A 52 3.91 6.24 -5.50
N SER A 53 4.99 6.97 -5.28
CA SER A 53 6.12 6.96 -6.22
C SER A 53 6.97 5.71 -6.04
N CYS A 54 7.66 5.27 -7.09
CA CYS A 54 8.44 4.02 -7.09
C CYS A 54 9.59 3.99 -6.07
N LEU A 55 10.06 5.16 -5.63
CA LEU A 55 11.16 5.31 -4.67
C LEU A 55 10.69 5.78 -3.29
N SER A 56 9.40 6.03 -3.11
CA SER A 56 8.87 6.46 -1.82
C SER A 56 8.83 5.32 -0.81
N SER A 57 9.00 5.67 0.47
CA SER A 57 9.03 4.71 1.57
C SER A 57 7.71 3.95 1.73
N GLU A 58 7.79 2.62 1.84
CA GLU A 58 6.65 1.77 2.23
C GLU A 58 6.20 2.05 3.66
N VAL A 59 7.12 2.41 4.56
CA VAL A 59 6.80 2.77 5.94
C VAL A 59 5.97 4.06 6.01
N ALA A 60 6.29 5.06 5.19
CA ALA A 60 5.52 6.31 5.17
C ALA A 60 4.09 6.08 4.65
N ALA A 61 3.95 5.33 3.54
CA ALA A 61 2.65 4.97 3.00
C ALA A 61 1.83 4.13 3.99
N MET A 62 2.51 3.28 4.76
CA MET A 62 1.91 2.48 5.81
C MET A 62 1.34 3.34 6.94
N MET A 63 2.12 4.29 7.44
CA MET A 63 1.66 5.20 8.50
C MET A 63 0.47 6.04 8.03
N GLU A 64 0.52 6.55 6.80
CA GLU A 64 -0.59 7.29 6.21
C GLU A 64 -1.85 6.43 6.08
N GLY A 65 -1.70 5.18 5.64
CA GLY A 65 -2.80 4.23 5.54
C GLY A 65 -3.45 3.96 6.90
N VAL A 66 -2.68 3.69 7.95
CA VAL A 66 -3.23 3.50 9.31
C VAL A 66 -3.94 4.75 9.81
N LEU A 67 -3.44 5.95 9.52
CA LEU A 67 -4.10 7.20 9.94
C LEU A 67 -5.36 7.52 9.13
N ARG A 68 -5.48 7.02 7.89
CA ARG A 68 -6.54 7.41 6.94
C ARG A 68 -7.42 6.26 6.46
N HIS A 69 -7.35 5.08 7.08
CA HIS A 69 -8.03 3.89 6.58
C HIS A 69 -9.57 3.96 6.58
N CYS A 70 -10.22 5.07 6.93
CA CYS A 70 -11.67 5.34 6.78
C CYS A 70 -12.61 4.19 7.20
N THR A 71 -12.18 3.33 8.12
CA THR A 71 -12.98 2.25 8.70
C THR A 71 -12.94 2.34 10.22
N ASP A 72 -13.90 1.72 10.88
CA ASP A 72 -13.96 1.63 12.35
C ASP A 72 -13.06 0.51 12.92
N ILE A 73 -12.15 -0.03 12.11
CA ILE A 73 -11.26 -1.13 12.53
C ILE A 73 -10.17 -0.58 13.45
N GLU A 74 -9.98 -1.20 14.61
CA GLU A 74 -8.83 -0.91 15.48
C GLU A 74 -7.63 -1.78 15.07
N VAL A 75 -6.58 -1.16 14.53
CA VAL A 75 -5.37 -1.85 14.09
C VAL A 75 -4.39 -1.99 15.26
N ASP A 76 -4.27 -3.18 15.84
CA ASP A 76 -3.33 -3.49 16.93
C ASP A 76 -1.90 -3.70 16.40
N ARG A 77 -1.77 -4.32 15.22
CA ARG A 77 -0.47 -4.62 14.60
C ARG A 77 -0.55 -4.43 13.10
N ASN A 78 0.51 -3.89 12.51
CA ASN A 78 0.66 -3.87 11.07
C ASN A 78 2.00 -4.47 10.66
N TYR A 79 1.97 -5.35 9.67
CA TYR A 79 3.13 -6.02 9.09
C TYR A 79 3.37 -5.43 7.70
N VAL A 80 4.53 -4.81 7.49
CA VAL A 80 4.93 -4.22 6.21
C VAL A 80 6.15 -4.96 5.69
N ASP A 81 6.12 -5.39 4.43
CA ASP A 81 7.35 -5.77 3.75
C ASP A 81 8.11 -4.48 3.42
N THR A 82 9.38 -4.41 3.83
CA THR A 82 10.26 -3.27 3.58
C THR A 82 11.36 -3.61 2.56
N HIS A 83 11.31 -4.81 1.96
CA HIS A 83 12.33 -5.33 1.06
C HIS A 83 11.81 -5.48 -0.39
N GLY A 84 11.07 -4.46 -0.85
CA GLY A 84 10.76 -4.20 -2.26
C GLY A 84 11.94 -3.71 -3.10
#